data_AF-A0A7C6AAG1-F1
#
_entry.id   AF-A0A7C6AAG1-F1
#
_cell.length_a   1.000
_cell.length_b   1.000
_cell.length_c   1.000
_cell.angle_alpha   90.00
_cell.angle_beta   90.00
_cell.angle_gamma   90.00
#
_symmetry.space_group_name_H-M   'P 1'
#
loop_
_entity.id
_entity.type
_entity.pdbx_description
1 polymer ?
#
loop_
_entity_poly.entity_id
_entity_poly.type
_entity_poly.pdbx_seq_one_letter_code
_entity_poly.pdbx_strand_id
1 'polypeptide(L)'
;MVNFNWKNFLKFYLGNKEIRSHLDALHAYPPDADEHTGEIVEGIINKTNCSGIIAIVSRRWIDLNRPRNEKNCEAIDEYRRTVQEILVHTNTFDKNGKLLNPHLHLDIHGMWGCSADIEIGTLHNKTCSIEVKEWLINEIKKYFIKVKVDERFSGDPSKSVLRWGEQIGDYNYSGWGENFNTFQIEISRTLRKNHPKKLINMFSDIIIQFNDKFK
;
A
#
# COMPACT_ATOMS: atom_id res chain seq x y z
N MET A 1 -16.22 14.62 -0.87
CA MET A 1 -15.90 13.73 0.25
C MET A 1 -16.24 12.33 -0.21
N VAL A 2 -15.27 11.41 -0.22
CA VAL A 2 -15.51 10.03 -0.65
C VAL A 2 -16.31 9.26 0.41
N ASN A 3 -17.19 8.37 -0.04
CA ASN A 3 -17.96 7.49 0.83
C ASN A 3 -17.24 6.14 0.94
N PHE A 4 -16.70 5.84 2.11
CA PHE A 4 -16.06 4.56 2.39
C PHE A 4 -17.11 3.46 2.64
N ASN A 5 -16.81 2.27 2.12
CA ASN A 5 -17.43 1.03 2.55
C ASN A 5 -16.75 0.55 3.83
N TRP A 6 -17.51 -0.05 4.73
CA TRP A 6 -17.03 -0.48 6.04
C TRP A 6 -17.08 -2.00 6.14
N LYS A 7 -16.03 -2.59 6.72
CA LYS A 7 -15.95 -3.99 7.11
C LYS A 7 -15.58 -4.08 8.60
N ASN A 8 -15.21 -5.26 9.11
CA ASN A 8 -14.97 -5.45 10.54
C ASN A 8 -13.65 -4.80 11.02
N PHE A 9 -12.61 -4.83 10.20
CA PHE A 9 -11.25 -4.42 10.57
C PHE A 9 -10.74 -3.23 9.75
N LEU A 10 -11.41 -2.90 8.65
CA LEU A 10 -11.02 -1.82 7.75
C LEU A 10 -12.21 -1.07 7.16
N LYS A 11 -11.94 0.14 6.68
CA LYS A 11 -12.79 0.86 5.72
C LYS A 11 -12.06 0.98 4.38
N PHE A 12 -12.77 0.95 3.27
CA PHE A 12 -12.15 1.01 1.94
C PHE A 12 -13.00 1.77 0.93
N TYR A 13 -12.34 2.24 -0.13
CA TYR A 13 -12.94 2.93 -1.26
C TYR A 13 -12.47 2.29 -2.56
N LEU A 14 -13.41 1.98 -3.47
CA LEU A 14 -13.06 1.32 -4.74
C LEU A 14 -12.47 2.27 -5.77
N GLY A 15 -12.78 3.57 -5.72
CA GLY A 15 -12.24 4.54 -6.67
C GLY A 15 -12.71 4.37 -8.11
N ASN A 16 -12.05 5.08 -9.01
CA ASN A 16 -12.24 4.96 -10.45
C ASN A 16 -11.60 3.66 -10.96
N LYS A 17 -12.37 2.87 -11.71
CA LYS A 17 -11.94 1.63 -12.37
C LYS A 17 -10.75 1.81 -13.32
N GLU A 18 -10.50 3.02 -13.79
CA GLU A 18 -9.40 3.33 -14.72
C GLU A 18 -8.06 3.57 -14.00
N ILE A 19 -8.06 3.68 -12.67
CA ILE A 19 -6.86 3.93 -11.87
C ILE A 19 -6.39 2.61 -11.27
N ARG A 20 -5.36 2.01 -11.87
CA ARG A 20 -4.68 0.77 -11.46
C ARG A 20 -3.69 1.03 -10.34
N SER A 21 -4.17 1.69 -9.30
CA SER A 21 -3.39 2.01 -8.12
C SER A 21 -4.25 2.04 -6.89
N HIS A 22 -3.69 1.58 -5.78
CA HIS A 22 -4.29 1.78 -4.48
C HIS A 22 -3.24 2.09 -3.43
N LEU A 23 -3.72 2.66 -2.32
CA LEU A 23 -2.91 2.92 -1.15
C LEU A 23 -3.61 2.36 0.07
N ASP A 24 -2.84 1.97 1.06
CA ASP A 24 -3.38 1.65 2.36
C ASP A 24 -2.62 2.31 3.52
N ALA A 25 -3.32 2.44 4.65
CA ALA A 25 -2.75 2.88 5.92
C ALA A 25 -3.19 1.89 7.01
N LEU A 26 -2.48 0.76 7.08
CA LEU A 26 -2.86 -0.37 7.93
C LEU A 26 -2.61 -0.11 9.42
N HIS A 27 -1.79 0.89 9.75
CA HIS A 27 -1.45 1.28 11.12
C HIS A 27 -2.08 2.61 11.54
N ALA A 28 -3.13 3.09 10.85
CA ALA A 28 -3.73 4.38 11.12
C ALA A 28 -4.53 4.46 12.43
N TYR A 29 -5.00 3.34 12.97
CA TYR A 29 -5.96 3.31 14.09
C TYR A 29 -5.28 3.19 15.47
N PRO A 30 -5.68 3.99 16.48
CA PRO A 30 -5.08 3.97 17.82
C PRO A 30 -5.51 2.76 18.67
N PRO A 31 -4.72 2.36 19.69
CA PRO A 31 -3.42 2.90 20.10
C PRO A 31 -2.28 2.52 19.15
N ASP A 32 -1.09 3.07 19.38
CA ASP A 32 0.14 2.83 18.61
C ASP A 32 -0.01 3.13 17.12
N ALA A 33 -0.82 4.12 16.76
CA ALA A 33 -1.03 4.50 15.38
C ALA A 33 0.22 5.14 14.75
N ASP A 34 0.39 4.91 13.46
CA ASP A 34 1.22 5.75 12.61
C ASP A 34 0.46 7.05 12.35
N GLU A 35 0.56 8.00 13.29
CA GLU A 35 -0.19 9.28 13.28
C GLU A 35 -0.26 9.93 11.88
N HIS A 36 -1.44 10.41 11.49
CA HIS A 36 -1.73 11.08 10.21
C HIS A 36 -1.66 10.24 8.92
N THR A 37 -1.22 8.97 8.93
CA THR A 37 -1.17 8.17 7.68
C THR A 37 -2.56 7.97 7.07
N GLY A 38 -3.59 7.72 7.89
CA GLY A 38 -4.97 7.60 7.44
C GLY A 38 -5.50 8.88 6.79
N GLU A 39 -5.21 10.06 7.37
CA GLU A 39 -5.59 11.37 6.82
C GLU A 39 -4.89 11.66 5.49
N ILE A 40 -3.61 11.28 5.37
CA ILE A 40 -2.83 11.41 4.14
C ILE A 40 -3.41 10.51 3.05
N VAL A 41 -3.68 9.24 3.34
CA VAL A 41 -4.31 8.30 2.39
C VAL A 41 -5.68 8.79 1.95
N GLU A 42 -6.51 9.24 2.89
CA GLU A 42 -7.83 9.80 2.57
C GLU A 42 -7.72 11.08 1.71
N GLY A 43 -6.73 11.93 1.97
CA GLY A 43 -6.43 13.10 1.16
C GLY A 43 -6.02 12.76 -0.28
N ILE A 44 -5.20 11.72 -0.45
CA ILE A 44 -4.79 11.22 -1.78
C ILE A 44 -6.00 10.66 -2.52
N ILE A 45 -6.79 9.80 -1.87
CA ILE A 45 -8.02 9.22 -2.43
C ILE A 45 -8.97 10.32 -2.91
N ASN A 46 -9.23 11.35 -2.09
CA ASN A 46 -10.11 12.45 -2.49
C ASN A 46 -9.58 13.25 -3.69
N LYS A 47 -8.25 13.29 -3.89
CA LYS A 47 -7.62 14.06 -4.97
C LYS A 47 -7.51 13.29 -6.27
N THR A 48 -7.22 11.99 -6.22
CA THR A 48 -7.01 11.17 -7.42
C THR A 48 -8.22 10.33 -7.79
N ASN A 49 -9.13 10.09 -6.85
CA ASN A 49 -10.17 9.07 -6.96
C ASN A 49 -9.62 7.64 -7.11
N CYS A 50 -8.39 7.36 -6.66
CA CYS A 50 -7.84 6.00 -6.61
C CYS A 50 -8.51 5.16 -5.52
N SER A 51 -8.34 3.83 -5.58
CA SER A 51 -8.79 2.98 -4.49
C SER A 51 -7.94 3.17 -3.24
N GLY A 52 -8.47 2.81 -2.07
CA GLY A 52 -7.63 2.69 -0.88
C GLY A 52 -8.30 2.09 0.34
N ILE A 53 -7.47 1.70 1.31
CA ILE A 53 -7.85 0.93 2.50
C ILE A 53 -7.29 1.64 3.73
N ILE A 54 -8.10 1.83 4.77
CA ILE A 54 -7.66 2.39 6.05
C ILE A 54 -8.11 1.44 7.15
N ALA A 55 -7.18 0.96 7.96
CA ALA A 55 -7.53 0.11 9.10
C ALA A 55 -8.37 0.87 10.13
N ILE A 56 -9.34 0.17 10.72
CA ILE A 56 -10.16 0.66 11.84
C ILE A 56 -9.93 -0.17 13.11
N VAL A 57 -8.87 -0.98 13.10
CA VAL A 57 -8.37 -1.76 14.24
C VAL A 57 -6.91 -1.40 14.50
N SER A 58 -6.52 -1.35 15.77
CA SER A 58 -5.13 -1.06 16.14
C SER A 58 -4.23 -2.25 15.88
N ARG A 59 -3.03 -1.97 15.35
CA ARG A 59 -1.95 -2.95 15.20
C ARG A 59 -1.53 -3.61 16.51
N ARG A 60 -1.79 -2.97 17.65
CA ARG A 60 -1.53 -3.55 18.97
C ARG A 60 -2.34 -4.83 19.21
N TRP A 61 -3.54 -4.90 18.65
CA TRP A 61 -4.45 -6.03 18.80
C TRP A 61 -4.35 -6.96 17.60
N ILE A 62 -4.44 -6.38 16.40
CA ILE A 62 -4.42 -7.10 15.14
C ILE A 62 -3.62 -6.27 14.14
N ASP A 63 -2.40 -6.72 13.85
CA ASP A 63 -1.54 -6.10 12.84
C ASP A 63 -1.81 -6.70 11.46
N LEU A 64 -2.45 -5.91 10.59
CA LEU A 64 -2.75 -6.27 9.20
C LEU A 64 -1.50 -6.27 8.30
N ASN A 65 -0.38 -5.68 8.75
CA ASN A 65 0.91 -5.71 8.05
C ASN A 65 1.79 -6.86 8.56
N ARG A 66 1.22 -8.06 8.74
CA ARG A 66 1.92 -9.27 9.19
C ARG A 66 1.48 -10.50 8.43
N PRO A 67 2.33 -11.55 8.39
CA PRO A 67 1.91 -12.85 7.89
C PRO A 67 0.67 -13.37 8.61
N ARG A 68 -0.15 -14.12 7.86
CA ARG A 68 -1.35 -14.78 8.37
C ARG A 68 -0.98 -15.84 9.41
N ASN A 69 -1.68 -15.85 10.54
CA ASN A 69 -1.58 -16.84 11.59
C ASN A 69 -2.93 -17.03 12.30
N GLU A 70 -3.03 -17.96 13.24
CA GLU A 70 -4.28 -18.30 13.94
C GLU A 70 -4.95 -17.11 14.65
N LYS A 71 -4.18 -16.09 15.07
CA LYS A 71 -4.70 -14.94 15.83
C LYS A 71 -5.21 -13.82 14.94
N ASN A 72 -4.68 -13.67 13.72
CA ASN A 72 -5.03 -12.57 12.82
C ASN A 72 -5.69 -13.03 11.51
N CYS A 73 -5.95 -14.34 11.35
CA CYS A 73 -6.40 -14.92 10.09
C CYS A 73 -7.66 -14.25 9.53
N GLU A 74 -8.68 -14.01 10.36
CA GLU A 74 -9.93 -13.40 9.94
C GLU A 74 -9.70 -12.00 9.34
N ALA A 75 -8.88 -11.20 10.02
CA ALA A 75 -8.60 -9.82 9.63
C ALA A 75 -7.69 -9.75 8.39
N ILE A 76 -6.69 -10.63 8.29
CA ILE A 76 -5.84 -10.76 7.09
C ILE A 76 -6.66 -11.25 5.90
N ASP A 77 -7.58 -12.19 6.10
CA ASP A 77 -8.47 -12.68 5.05
C ASP A 77 -9.44 -11.58 4.59
N GLU A 78 -9.95 -10.77 5.50
CA GLU A 78 -10.75 -9.59 5.15
C GLU A 78 -9.94 -8.56 4.34
N TYR A 79 -8.71 -8.25 4.78
CA TYR A 79 -7.82 -7.36 4.04
C TYR A 79 -7.53 -7.88 2.63
N ARG A 80 -7.18 -9.16 2.48
CA ARG A 80 -6.90 -9.78 1.18
C ARG A 80 -8.11 -9.83 0.27
N ARG A 81 -9.31 -10.14 0.80
CA ARG A 81 -10.56 -10.03 0.05
C ARG A 81 -10.83 -8.60 -0.42
N THR A 82 -10.50 -7.60 0.41
CA THR A 82 -10.64 -6.18 0.03
C THR A 82 -9.67 -5.81 -1.09
N VAL A 83 -8.41 -6.27 -1.04
CA VAL A 83 -7.46 -6.11 -2.14
C VAL A 83 -7.98 -6.80 -3.41
N GLN A 84 -8.54 -8.00 -3.30
CA GLN A 84 -9.19 -8.69 -4.43
C GLN A 84 -10.33 -7.86 -5.02
N GLU A 85 -11.23 -7.30 -4.20
CA GLU A 85 -12.34 -6.44 -4.65
C GLU A 85 -11.81 -5.22 -5.44
N ILE A 86 -10.75 -4.57 -4.94
CA ILE A 86 -10.08 -3.46 -5.63
C ILE A 86 -9.51 -3.91 -6.98
N LEU A 87 -8.79 -5.03 -7.01
CA LEU A 87 -8.14 -5.49 -8.23
C LEU A 87 -9.15 -5.93 -9.29
N VAL A 88 -10.21 -6.63 -8.89
CA VAL A 88 -11.32 -7.00 -9.79
C VAL A 88 -12.00 -5.77 -10.38
N HIS A 89 -12.11 -4.69 -9.60
CA HIS A 89 -12.69 -3.43 -10.05
C HIS A 89 -11.79 -2.64 -11.02
N THR A 90 -10.47 -2.69 -10.82
CA THR A 90 -9.51 -1.78 -11.50
C THR A 90 -8.66 -2.44 -12.59
N ASN A 91 -8.66 -3.76 -12.71
CA ASN A 91 -7.72 -4.48 -13.56
C ASN A 91 -8.37 -5.57 -14.42
N THR A 92 -7.56 -6.07 -15.35
CA THR A 92 -7.83 -7.24 -16.18
C THR A 92 -6.91 -8.39 -15.79
N PHE A 93 -7.43 -9.62 -15.89
CA PHE A 93 -6.74 -10.83 -15.43
C PHE A 93 -6.54 -11.83 -16.56
N ASP A 94 -5.48 -12.62 -16.47
CA ASP A 94 -5.24 -13.77 -17.33
C ASP A 94 -6.13 -14.97 -16.94
N LYS A 95 -6.03 -16.06 -17.70
CA LYS A 95 -6.77 -17.31 -17.43
C LYS A 95 -6.44 -17.97 -16.07
N ASN A 96 -5.33 -17.59 -15.44
CA ASN A 96 -4.88 -18.11 -14.16
C ASN A 96 -5.21 -17.15 -13.00
N GLY A 97 -5.94 -16.06 -13.26
CA GLY A 97 -6.28 -15.05 -12.26
C GLY A 97 -5.13 -14.11 -11.89
N LYS A 98 -4.12 -13.95 -12.75
CA LYS A 98 -2.98 -13.03 -12.57
C LYS A 98 -3.22 -11.72 -13.30
N LEU A 99 -2.65 -10.63 -12.79
CA LEU A 99 -2.79 -9.31 -13.40
C LEU A 99 -2.10 -9.25 -14.76
N LEU A 100 -2.82 -8.80 -15.80
CA LEU A 100 -2.26 -8.60 -17.13
C LEU A 100 -1.45 -7.32 -17.25
N ASN A 101 -1.82 -6.28 -16.49
CA ASN A 101 -1.16 -4.99 -16.53
C ASN A 101 -0.60 -4.60 -15.15
N PRO A 102 0.45 -3.77 -15.09
CA PRO A 102 1.02 -3.30 -13.83
C PRO A 102 -0.01 -2.61 -12.94
N HIS A 103 -0.05 -3.01 -11.67
CA HIS A 103 -0.83 -2.35 -10.61
C HIS A 103 0.10 -1.84 -9.52
N LEU A 104 -0.12 -0.59 -9.09
CA LEU A 104 0.66 0.05 -8.03
C LEU A 104 -0.04 -0.06 -6.68
N HIS A 105 0.71 -0.49 -5.67
CA HIS A 105 0.27 -0.54 -4.28
C HIS A 105 1.26 0.24 -3.41
N LEU A 106 0.79 1.31 -2.77
CA LEU A 106 1.57 2.10 -1.82
C LEU A 106 1.06 1.87 -0.40
N ASP A 107 1.84 1.15 0.40
CA ASP A 107 1.56 0.81 1.78
C ASP A 107 2.15 1.89 2.71
N ILE A 108 1.30 2.81 3.17
CA ILE A 108 1.73 4.07 3.81
C ILE A 108 1.90 3.88 5.32
N HIS A 109 3.14 4.05 5.78
CA HIS A 109 3.56 3.86 7.15
C HIS A 109 4.25 5.09 7.75
N GLY A 110 4.39 5.05 9.08
CA GLY A 110 5.02 6.09 9.85
C GLY A 110 6.26 5.62 10.60
N MET A 111 7.43 6.17 10.27
CA MET A 111 8.66 5.87 11.00
C MET A 111 9.01 6.92 12.07
N TRP A 112 9.77 6.47 13.07
CA TRP A 112 10.32 7.29 14.17
C TRP A 112 11.82 7.08 14.33
N GLY A 113 12.53 8.15 14.72
CA GLY A 113 13.97 8.09 15.02
C GLY A 113 14.84 7.74 13.80
N CYS A 114 14.43 8.14 12.60
CA CYS A 114 15.22 8.01 11.38
C CYS A 114 15.61 9.40 10.85
N SER A 115 16.79 9.52 10.27
CA SER A 115 17.26 10.76 9.64
C SER A 115 16.71 10.96 8.22
N ALA A 116 16.10 9.92 7.64
CA ALA A 116 15.48 10.00 6.32
C ALA A 116 14.13 10.72 6.37
N ASP A 117 13.79 11.33 5.26
CA ASP A 117 12.47 11.91 5.01
C ASP A 117 11.46 10.79 4.73
N ILE A 118 11.83 9.92 3.79
CA ILE A 118 11.08 8.74 3.35
C ILE A 118 12.05 7.57 3.21
N GLU A 119 11.62 6.39 3.64
CA GLU A 119 12.29 5.13 3.33
C GLU A 119 11.33 4.20 2.57
N ILE A 120 11.84 3.53 1.54
CA ILE A 120 11.06 2.65 0.66
C ILE A 120 11.51 1.22 0.87
N GLY A 121 10.60 0.38 1.36
CA GLY A 121 10.78 -1.06 1.51
C GLY A 121 10.23 -1.81 0.30
N THR A 122 11.05 -2.66 -0.32
CA THR A 122 10.71 -3.52 -1.47
C THR A 122 10.93 -5.01 -1.22
N LEU A 123 11.27 -5.35 0.03
CA LEU A 123 11.80 -6.61 0.49
C LEU A 123 12.92 -7.10 -0.41
N HIS A 124 13.87 -6.21 -0.71
CA HIS A 124 14.98 -6.46 -1.65
C HIS A 124 14.47 -6.96 -3.03
N ASN A 125 13.57 -6.18 -3.65
CA ASN A 125 12.93 -6.44 -4.96
C ASN A 125 11.91 -7.60 -5.00
N LYS A 126 11.51 -8.16 -3.86
CA LYS A 126 10.52 -9.25 -3.86
C LYS A 126 9.08 -8.75 -4.05
N THR A 127 8.79 -7.49 -3.70
CA THR A 127 7.41 -6.95 -3.73
C THR A 127 7.05 -6.17 -5.00
N CYS A 128 8.02 -5.85 -5.86
CA CYS A 128 7.80 -5.06 -7.08
C CYS A 128 8.79 -5.44 -8.20
N SER A 129 8.52 -5.04 -9.44
CA SER A 129 9.49 -5.16 -10.53
C SER A 129 10.61 -4.13 -10.37
N ILE A 130 11.77 -4.41 -10.96
CA ILE A 130 12.93 -3.51 -10.94
C ILE A 130 12.57 -2.19 -11.65
N GLU A 131 11.90 -2.27 -12.79
CA GLU A 131 11.50 -1.10 -13.59
C GLU A 131 10.59 -0.15 -12.80
N VAL A 132 9.54 -0.68 -12.16
CA VAL A 132 8.61 0.15 -11.38
C VAL A 132 9.31 0.69 -10.12
N LYS A 133 10.22 -0.07 -9.52
CA LYS A 133 11.03 0.38 -8.38
C LYS A 133 11.88 1.59 -8.73
N GLU A 134 12.68 1.48 -9.80
CA GLU A 134 13.58 2.55 -10.23
C GLU A 134 12.78 3.81 -10.58
N TRP A 135 11.66 3.65 -11.29
CA TRP A 135 10.75 4.74 -11.61
C TRP A 135 10.21 5.42 -10.34
N LEU A 136 9.64 4.66 -9.39
CA LEU A 136 9.03 5.24 -8.19
C LEU A 136 10.05 5.98 -7.32
N ILE A 137 11.25 5.41 -7.15
CA ILE A 137 12.34 6.06 -6.39
C ILE A 137 12.69 7.41 -7.03
N ASN A 138 12.82 7.45 -8.35
CA ASN A 138 13.14 8.67 -9.07
C ASN A 138 12.02 9.72 -8.93
N GLU A 139 10.75 9.29 -9.00
CA GLU A 139 9.61 10.20 -8.78
C GLU A 139 9.60 10.80 -7.37
N ILE A 140 9.82 9.99 -6.33
CA ILE A 140 9.86 10.48 -4.94
C ILE A 140 11.05 11.43 -4.71
N LYS A 141 12.21 11.13 -5.30
CA LYS A 141 13.42 11.97 -5.19
C LYS A 141 13.29 13.36 -5.81
N LYS A 142 12.29 13.60 -6.68
CA LYS A 142 11.97 14.96 -7.16
C LYS A 142 11.47 15.88 -6.03
N TYR A 143 10.93 15.32 -4.95
CA TYR A 143 10.30 16.07 -3.86
C TYR A 143 11.11 16.07 -2.56
N PHE A 144 11.90 15.03 -2.32
CA PHE A 144 12.64 14.82 -1.09
C PHE A 144 14.06 14.35 -1.39
N ILE A 145 15.04 14.91 -0.67
CA ILE A 145 16.46 14.60 -0.87
C ILE A 145 16.85 13.36 -0.06
N LYS A 146 16.31 13.21 1.15
CA LYS A 146 16.69 12.14 2.09
C LYS A 146 15.80 10.90 1.90
N VAL A 147 15.86 10.30 0.71
CA VAL A 147 15.15 9.06 0.38
C VAL A 147 16.08 7.87 0.51
N LYS A 148 15.69 6.89 1.33
CA LYS A 148 16.40 5.62 1.52
C LYS A 148 15.61 4.46 0.93
N VAL A 149 16.29 3.36 0.65
CA VAL A 149 15.68 2.16 0.06
C VAL A 149 16.26 0.92 0.72
N ASP A 150 15.39 0.06 1.23
CA ASP A 150 15.74 -1.21 1.84
C ASP A 150 16.84 -1.15 2.94
N GLU A 151 16.90 -0.07 3.74
CA GLU A 151 17.89 0.06 4.81
C GLU A 151 17.35 -0.47 6.15
N ARG A 152 16.75 0.40 6.97
CA ARG A 152 16.17 0.04 8.27
C ARG A 152 14.82 -0.65 8.11
N PHE A 153 14.05 -0.27 7.10
CA PHE A 153 12.70 -0.73 6.81
C PHE A 153 12.66 -1.32 5.41
N SER A 154 13.17 -2.54 5.27
CA SER A 154 13.18 -3.24 3.99
C SER A 154 11.81 -3.72 3.51
N GLY A 155 10.75 -3.57 4.31
CA GLY A 155 9.40 -4.00 3.97
C GLY A 155 9.04 -5.34 4.64
N ASP A 156 7.76 -5.53 4.95
CA ASP A 156 7.29 -6.75 5.62
C ASP A 156 7.11 -7.91 4.61
N PRO A 157 7.47 -9.15 4.99
CA PRO A 157 7.26 -10.35 4.17
C PRO A 157 5.81 -10.53 3.69
N SER A 158 4.82 -10.06 4.44
CA SER A 158 3.39 -10.13 4.06
C SER A 158 3.09 -9.44 2.73
N LYS A 159 3.86 -8.41 2.35
CA LYS A 159 3.68 -7.70 1.07
C LYS A 159 4.09 -8.55 -0.13
N SER A 160 5.08 -9.44 0.05
CA SER A 160 5.47 -10.39 -1.00
C SER A 160 4.39 -11.45 -1.26
N VAL A 161 3.60 -11.79 -0.23
CA VAL A 161 2.49 -12.73 -0.36
C VAL A 161 1.40 -12.20 -1.28
N LEU A 162 1.10 -10.90 -1.24
CA LEU A 162 0.16 -10.29 -2.19
C LEU A 162 0.59 -10.52 -3.64
N ARG A 163 1.89 -10.52 -3.91
CA ARG A 163 2.46 -10.73 -5.25
C ARG A 163 2.53 -12.20 -5.63
N TRP A 164 3.12 -13.04 -4.79
CA TRP A 164 3.51 -14.41 -5.15
C TRP A 164 2.63 -15.50 -4.54
N GLY A 165 1.80 -15.13 -3.58
CA GLY A 165 0.98 -16.08 -2.85
C GLY A 165 1.66 -16.67 -1.62
N GLU A 166 0.91 -17.49 -0.90
CA GLU A 166 1.40 -18.35 0.18
C GLU A 166 0.49 -19.58 0.31
N GLN A 167 1.06 -20.67 0.82
CA GLN A 167 0.33 -21.86 1.24
C GLN A 167 0.66 -22.15 2.70
N ILE A 168 -0.37 -22.20 3.55
CA ILE A 168 -0.25 -22.46 4.99
C ILE A 168 -1.30 -23.50 5.38
N GLY A 169 -0.88 -24.75 5.58
CA GLY A 169 -1.81 -25.87 5.76
C GLY A 169 -2.76 -25.97 4.57
N ASP A 170 -4.07 -25.97 4.84
CA ASP A 170 -5.13 -26.01 3.83
C ASP A 170 -5.46 -24.64 3.22
N TYR A 171 -4.89 -23.56 3.76
CA TYR A 171 -5.08 -22.22 3.22
C TYR A 171 -4.14 -22.00 2.03
N ASN A 172 -4.71 -21.59 0.89
CA ASN A 172 -3.96 -21.24 -0.31
C ASN A 172 -4.38 -19.86 -0.82
N TYR A 173 -3.42 -18.94 -0.84
CA TYR A 173 -3.58 -17.62 -1.45
C TYR A 173 -2.64 -17.54 -2.64
N SER A 174 -3.18 -17.42 -3.86
CA SER A 174 -2.37 -17.56 -5.09
C SER A 174 -1.45 -16.36 -5.36
N GLY A 175 -1.73 -15.20 -4.77
CA GLY A 175 -1.11 -13.93 -5.17
C GLY A 175 -1.52 -13.45 -6.56
N TRP A 176 -1.10 -12.23 -6.90
CA TRP A 176 -1.56 -11.51 -8.11
C TRP A 176 -0.57 -11.52 -9.28
N GLY A 177 0.63 -12.07 -9.09
CA GLY A 177 1.66 -12.22 -10.12
C GLY A 177 2.60 -11.02 -10.21
N GLU A 178 3.50 -11.08 -11.18
CA GLU A 178 4.62 -10.14 -11.32
C GLU A 178 4.21 -8.68 -11.51
N ASN A 179 3.02 -8.45 -12.06
CA ASN A 179 2.46 -7.13 -12.31
C ASN A 179 1.89 -6.45 -11.06
N PHE A 180 1.81 -7.13 -9.91
CA PHE A 180 1.44 -6.50 -8.65
C PHE A 180 2.69 -5.90 -7.98
N ASN A 181 2.75 -4.57 -7.89
CA ASN A 181 3.92 -3.85 -7.39
C ASN A 181 3.60 -3.15 -6.08
N THR A 182 4.10 -3.69 -4.97
CA THR A 182 3.92 -3.10 -3.63
C THR A 182 5.19 -2.44 -3.13
N PHE A 183 5.03 -1.26 -2.55
CA PHE A 183 6.07 -0.51 -1.88
C PHE A 183 5.60 -0.15 -0.48
N GLN A 184 6.36 -0.55 0.53
CA GLN A 184 6.18 -0.06 1.88
C GLN A 184 6.83 1.32 1.98
N ILE A 185 6.05 2.35 2.27
CA ILE A 185 6.48 3.74 2.27
C ILE A 185 6.50 4.25 3.71
N GLU A 186 7.69 4.30 4.29
CA GLU A 186 7.91 4.78 5.65
C GLU A 186 8.15 6.29 5.65
N ILE A 187 7.23 7.05 6.23
CA ILE A 187 7.30 8.52 6.22
C ILE A 187 7.66 9.04 7.62
N SER A 188 8.67 9.92 7.71
CA SER A 188 9.06 10.52 8.97
C SER A 188 7.90 11.25 9.65
N ARG A 189 7.86 11.23 10.99
CA ARG A 189 6.84 11.95 11.78
C ARG A 189 6.78 13.44 11.44
N THR A 190 7.94 14.07 11.25
CA THR A 190 8.03 15.50 10.90
C THR A 190 7.32 15.80 9.59
N LEU A 191 7.53 14.99 8.55
CA LEU A 191 6.86 15.20 7.26
C LEU A 191 5.35 14.97 7.34
N ARG A 192 4.93 13.89 8.01
CA ARG A 192 3.50 13.59 8.18
C ARG A 192 2.76 14.72 8.90
N LYS A 193 3.35 15.25 9.97
CA LYS A 193 2.74 16.30 10.80
C LYS A 193 2.79 17.69 10.14
N ASN A 194 3.94 18.08 9.59
CA ASN A 194 4.16 19.47 9.16
C ASN A 194 3.94 19.68 7.66
N HIS A 195 3.98 18.62 6.85
CA HIS A 195 3.89 18.71 5.40
C HIS A 195 2.87 17.73 4.76
N PRO A 196 1.69 17.46 5.36
CA PRO A 196 0.74 16.49 4.82
C PRO A 196 0.26 16.85 3.41
N LYS A 197 0.02 18.14 3.12
CA LYS A 197 -0.37 18.60 1.77
C LYS A 197 0.68 18.29 0.71
N LYS A 198 1.98 18.40 1.05
CA LYS A 198 3.07 18.08 0.12
C LYS A 198 3.10 16.58 -0.18
N LEU A 199 2.91 15.74 0.84
CA LEU A 199 2.81 14.28 0.67
C LEU A 199 1.61 13.89 -0.18
N ILE A 200 0.42 14.44 0.11
CA ILE A 200 -0.80 14.20 -0.65
C ILE A 200 -0.59 14.56 -2.13
N ASN A 201 -0.03 15.74 -2.41
CA ASN A 201 0.23 16.17 -3.79
C ASN A 201 1.21 15.24 -4.50
N MET A 202 2.35 14.95 -3.88
CA MET A 202 3.36 14.07 -4.47
C MET A 202 2.79 12.69 -4.81
N PHE A 203 2.14 12.01 -3.86
CA PHE A 203 1.60 10.68 -4.12
C PHE A 203 0.44 10.71 -5.12
N SER A 204 -0.34 11.79 -5.14
CA SER A 204 -1.37 11.97 -6.17
C SER A 204 -0.75 12.05 -7.57
N ASP A 205 0.31 12.84 -7.73
CA ASP A 205 1.00 13.01 -9.01
C ASP A 205 1.70 11.70 -9.44
N ILE A 206 2.25 10.93 -8.49
CA ILE A 206 2.82 9.61 -8.73
C ILE A 206 1.76 8.64 -9.26
N ILE A 207 0.57 8.59 -8.64
CA ILE A 207 -0.51 7.70 -9.08
C ILE A 207 -0.95 8.03 -10.50
N ILE A 208 -1.12 9.31 -10.82
CA ILE A 208 -1.51 9.74 -12.16
C ILE A 208 -0.43 9.33 -13.18
N GLN A 209 0.84 9.65 -12.90
CA GLN A 209 1.95 9.29 -13.77
C GLN A 209 2.14 7.78 -13.95
N PHE A 210 1.91 6.97 -12.91
CA PHE A 210 1.96 5.52 -13.01
C PHE A 210 0.94 5.02 -14.04
N ASN A 211 -0.29 5.51 -13.94
CA ASN A 211 -1.39 5.09 -14.81
C ASN A 211 -1.20 5.53 -16.26
N ASP A 212 -0.53 6.65 -16.49
CA ASP A 212 -0.16 7.11 -17.82
C ASP A 212 1.00 6.30 -18.42
N LYS A 213 2.01 5.97 -17.60
CA LYS A 213 3.24 5.33 -18.06
C LYS A 213 3.11 3.82 -18.26
N PHE A 214 2.46 3.11 -17.35
CA PHE A 214 2.48 1.64 -17.30
C PHE A 214 1.14 1.03 -17.76
N LYS A 215 0.70 1.36 -18.98
CA LYS A 215 -0.57 0.88 -19.55
C LYS A 215 -0.53 -0.58 -19.93
#